data_AF-A0A0W1DF70-F1
#
_entry.id   AF-A0A0W1DF70-F1
#
_cell.length_a   1.000
_cell.length_b   1.000
_cell.length_c   1.000
_cell.angle_alpha   90.00
_cell.angle_beta   90.00
_cell.angle_gamma   90.00
#
_symmetry.space_group_name_H-M   'P 1'
#
loop_
_entity.id
_entity.type
_entity.pdbx_description
1 polymer ?
#
loop_
_entity_poly.entity_id
_entity_poly.type
_entity_poly.pdbx_seq_one_letter_code
_entity_poly.pdbx_strand_id
1 'polypeptide(L)'
;MVDDRKEVLPLRIVAARFISTDDQTGLAELDRITAEAWRIIQKRYWIWTSSFMTTAVVTAGAVLIGGALTVGKAPGADLATLLGLGGAALMIAIGASWRVFQYGGMKARSPQSPVYADPSDLAVRNLERLFAILQLESTPRPFYYSRNGARRYVDHRYFFGKLRAAHVAKDNTIRSALFGPVGLWFDRELFLEADIDKLIADAKAEPNRAGAPKKYDYTDAVISLIEHPEVRAIDITKKRGNQTRIIELLEDWYDSRRREIPSRTQLSSYAKQILETIAKNRSSKP
;
A
#
# COMPACT_ATOMS: atom_id res chain seq x y z
N MET A 1 34.50 4.92 11.85
CA MET A 1 33.65 6.13 12.01
C MET A 1 32.46 5.91 11.10
N VAL A 2 31.29 5.59 11.67
CA VAL A 2 30.04 5.53 10.91
C VAL A 2 29.60 6.96 10.72
N ASP A 3 29.54 7.37 9.47
CA ASP A 3 29.13 8.70 9.05
C ASP A 3 27.64 8.87 9.40
N ASP A 4 27.33 9.80 10.32
CA ASP A 4 26.01 10.07 10.90
C ASP A 4 25.13 10.81 9.86
N ARG A 5 25.01 10.23 8.65
CA ARG A 5 24.31 10.83 7.51
C ARG A 5 22.81 10.71 7.69
N LYS A 6 22.23 11.74 8.28
CA LYS A 6 20.78 11.98 8.19
C LYS A 6 20.44 12.27 6.73
N GLU A 7 19.72 11.34 6.09
CA GLU A 7 19.24 11.51 4.73
C GLU A 7 17.78 11.98 4.74
N VAL A 8 17.44 12.87 3.80
CA VAL A 8 16.05 13.24 3.54
C VAL A 8 15.49 12.29 2.49
N LEU A 9 14.62 11.38 2.91
CA LEU A 9 14.05 10.36 2.04
C LEU A 9 12.52 10.39 2.06
N PRO A 10 11.85 10.01 0.95
CA PRO A 10 10.42 9.76 0.98
C PRO A 10 10.11 8.71 2.05
N LEU A 11 9.06 8.93 2.83
CA LEU A 11 8.65 8.02 3.90
C LEU A 11 8.32 6.62 3.36
N ARG A 12 7.90 6.54 2.10
CA ARG A 12 7.72 5.28 1.37
C ARG A 12 9.02 4.47 1.25
N ILE A 13 10.16 5.13 0.99
CA ILE A 13 11.47 4.47 0.93
C ILE A 13 11.89 4.01 2.33
N VAL A 14 11.68 4.85 3.35
CA VAL A 14 11.95 4.47 4.74
C VAL A 14 11.12 3.25 5.14
N ALA A 15 9.81 3.25 4.83
CA ALA A 15 8.92 2.12 5.09
C ALA A 15 9.35 0.84 4.35
N ALA A 16 9.80 0.95 3.09
CA ALA A 16 10.33 -0.18 2.35
C ALA A 16 11.57 -0.80 3.03
N ARG A 17 12.48 0.04 3.55
CA ARG A 17 13.69 -0.41 4.27
C ARG A 17 13.39 -1.07 5.61
N PHE A 18 12.28 -0.70 6.26
CA PHE A 18 11.77 -1.43 7.42
C PHE A 18 11.28 -2.83 7.05
N ILE A 19 10.78 -3.02 5.82
CA ILE A 19 10.27 -4.30 5.35
C ILE A 19 11.39 -5.22 4.86
N SER A 20 12.31 -4.70 4.05
CA SER A 20 13.43 -5.48 3.49
C SER A 20 14.70 -4.64 3.34
N THR A 21 15.85 -5.30 3.42
CA THR A 21 17.14 -4.68 3.10
C THR A 21 17.33 -4.39 1.61
N ASP A 22 16.56 -5.04 0.74
CA ASP A 22 16.52 -4.75 -0.69
C ASP A 22 15.39 -3.76 -0.97
N ASP A 23 15.74 -2.56 -1.47
CA ASP A 23 14.79 -1.47 -1.70
C ASP A 23 13.66 -1.90 -2.67
N GLN A 24 13.96 -2.69 -3.70
CA GLN A 24 12.94 -3.13 -4.67
C GLN A 24 11.94 -4.10 -4.05
N THR A 25 12.43 -5.10 -3.32
CA THR A 25 11.60 -6.08 -2.59
C THR A 25 10.76 -5.39 -1.53
N GLY A 26 11.35 -4.47 -0.75
CA GLY A 26 10.65 -3.70 0.25
C GLY A 26 9.54 -2.82 -0.35
N LEU A 27 9.78 -2.20 -1.51
CA LEU A 27 8.79 -1.39 -2.21
C LEU A 27 7.65 -2.23 -2.80
N ALA A 28 7.96 -3.38 -3.40
CA ALA A 28 6.94 -4.30 -3.93
C ALA A 28 6.00 -4.79 -2.82
N GLU A 29 6.57 -5.13 -1.67
CA GLU A 29 5.80 -5.61 -0.52
C GLU A 29 4.99 -4.49 0.13
N LEU A 30 5.54 -3.28 0.20
CA LEU A 30 4.80 -2.11 0.64
C LEU A 30 3.60 -1.79 -0.28
N ASP A 31 3.79 -1.92 -1.60
CA ASP A 31 2.72 -1.75 -2.57
C ASP A 31 1.64 -2.83 -2.42
N ARG A 32 2.04 -4.09 -2.14
CA ARG A 32 1.10 -5.18 -1.82
C ARG A 32 0.25 -4.85 -0.58
N ILE A 33 0.90 -4.46 0.53
CA ILE A 33 0.23 -4.13 1.80
C ILE A 33 -0.74 -2.95 1.61
N THR A 34 -0.30 -1.89 0.94
CA THR A 34 -1.15 -0.71 0.73
C THR A 34 -2.31 -0.96 -0.24
N ALA A 35 -2.11 -1.79 -1.26
CA ALA A 35 -3.18 -2.21 -2.17
C ALA A 35 -4.20 -3.13 -1.48
N GLU A 36 -3.77 -4.01 -0.58
CA GLU A 36 -4.65 -4.83 0.24
C GLU A 36 -5.47 -3.98 1.22
N ALA A 37 -4.80 -3.03 1.90
CA ALA A 37 -5.45 -2.04 2.74
C ALA A 37 -6.55 -1.27 1.99
N TRP A 38 -6.23 -0.84 0.77
CA TRP A 38 -7.18 -0.14 -0.09
C TRP A 38 -8.38 -1.02 -0.42
N ARG A 39 -8.16 -2.27 -0.85
CA ARG A 39 -9.25 -3.20 -1.19
C ARG A 39 -10.25 -3.38 -0.04
N ILE A 40 -9.77 -3.44 1.20
CA ILE A 40 -10.62 -3.57 2.40
C ILE A 40 -11.52 -2.34 2.58
N ILE A 41 -11.00 -1.13 2.33
CA ILE A 41 -11.74 0.11 2.58
C ILE A 41 -12.46 0.66 1.34
N GLN A 42 -12.12 0.20 0.14
CA GLN A 42 -12.53 0.80 -1.13
C GLN A 42 -14.04 0.93 -1.23
N LYS A 43 -14.80 -0.13 -0.92
CA LYS A 43 -16.26 -0.10 -0.95
C LYS A 43 -16.83 0.94 0.02
N ARG A 44 -16.29 1.00 1.24
CA ARG A 44 -16.72 1.96 2.27
C ARG A 44 -16.39 3.39 1.85
N TYR A 45 -15.19 3.61 1.30
CA TYR A 45 -14.77 4.91 0.81
C TYR A 45 -15.62 5.38 -0.36
N TRP A 46 -15.95 4.49 -1.31
CA TRP A 46 -16.84 4.81 -2.43
C TRP A 46 -18.24 5.23 -1.97
N ILE A 47 -18.84 4.48 -1.04
CA ILE A 47 -20.14 4.84 -0.45
C ILE A 47 -20.05 6.19 0.24
N TRP A 48 -19.00 6.40 1.03
CA TRP A 48 -18.80 7.64 1.76
C TRP A 48 -18.62 8.84 0.80
N THR A 49 -17.77 8.70 -0.22
CA THR A 49 -17.47 9.78 -1.17
C THR A 49 -18.70 10.09 -2.03
N SER A 50 -19.43 9.08 -2.50
CA SER A 50 -20.65 9.29 -3.29
C SER A 50 -21.75 9.94 -2.46
N SER A 51 -21.92 9.54 -1.19
CA SER A 51 -22.85 10.19 -0.26
C SER A 51 -22.47 11.65 -0.06
N PHE A 52 -21.19 11.92 0.23
CA PHE A 52 -20.69 13.28 0.46
C PHE A 52 -20.91 14.17 -0.77
N MET A 53 -20.54 13.69 -1.96
CA MET A 53 -20.67 14.44 -3.21
C MET A 53 -22.13 14.67 -3.60
N THR A 54 -23.00 13.67 -3.44
CA THR A 54 -24.43 13.80 -3.73
C THR A 54 -25.06 14.84 -2.79
N THR A 55 -24.79 14.76 -1.49
CA THR A 55 -25.29 15.76 -0.52
C THR A 55 -24.73 17.13 -0.83
N ALA A 56 -23.46 17.26 -1.20
CA ALA A 56 -22.85 18.54 -1.56
C ALA A 56 -23.54 19.19 -2.77
N VAL A 57 -23.83 18.41 -3.81
CA VAL A 57 -24.54 18.89 -5.02
C VAL A 57 -25.96 19.35 -4.67
N VAL A 58 -26.72 18.54 -3.92
CA VAL A 58 -28.08 18.90 -3.48
C VAL A 58 -28.08 20.16 -2.62
N THR A 59 -27.11 20.27 -1.70
CA THR A 59 -26.95 21.43 -0.82
C THR A 59 -26.64 22.69 -1.63
N ALA A 60 -25.68 22.61 -2.56
CA ALA A 60 -25.32 23.74 -3.42
C ALA A 60 -26.52 24.19 -4.27
N GLY A 61 -27.26 23.24 -4.86
CA GLY A 61 -28.48 23.54 -5.61
C GLY A 61 -29.54 24.25 -4.76
N ALA A 62 -29.81 23.75 -3.55
CA ALA A 62 -30.77 24.35 -2.63
C ALA A 62 -30.36 25.77 -2.21
N VAL A 63 -29.08 26.00 -1.94
CA VAL A 63 -28.55 27.33 -1.59
C VAL A 63 -28.66 28.30 -2.77
N LEU A 64 -28.33 27.87 -3.99
CA LEU A 64 -28.44 28.70 -5.19
C LEU A 64 -29.90 29.07 -5.50
N ILE A 65 -30.82 28.09 -5.42
CA ILE A 65 -32.25 28.33 -5.59
C ILE A 65 -32.77 29.27 -4.50
N GLY A 66 -32.41 29.01 -3.24
CA GLY A 66 -32.79 29.87 -2.11
C GLY A 66 -32.33 31.30 -2.33
N GLY A 67 -31.05 31.51 -2.67
CA GLY A 67 -30.51 32.84 -2.96
C GLY A 67 -31.22 33.55 -4.12
N ALA A 68 -31.49 32.84 -5.22
CA ALA A 68 -32.21 33.41 -6.36
C ALA A 68 -33.65 33.82 -5.99
N LEU A 69 -34.38 32.97 -5.24
CA LEU A 69 -35.73 33.27 -4.78
C LEU A 69 -35.76 34.43 -3.78
N THR A 70 -34.77 34.53 -2.88
CA THR A 70 -34.64 35.65 -1.95
C THR A 70 -34.42 36.97 -2.70
N VAL A 71 -33.52 36.99 -3.69
CA VAL A 71 -33.26 38.19 -4.51
C VAL A 71 -34.52 38.57 -5.32
N GLY A 72 -35.20 37.58 -5.89
CA GLY A 72 -36.43 37.78 -6.65
C GLY A 72 -37.69 38.06 -5.82
N LYS A 73 -37.59 38.06 -4.47
CA LYS A 73 -38.74 38.17 -3.55
C LYS A 73 -39.85 37.16 -3.84
N ALA A 74 -39.48 35.97 -4.33
CA ALA A 74 -40.42 34.92 -4.71
C ALA A 74 -40.70 33.99 -3.51
N PRO A 75 -41.93 33.40 -3.43
CA PRO A 75 -42.25 32.45 -2.37
C PRO A 75 -41.38 31.19 -2.47
N GLY A 76 -41.12 30.54 -1.33
CA GLY A 76 -40.35 29.28 -1.26
C GLY A 76 -38.85 29.44 -0.93
N ALA A 77 -38.37 30.68 -0.78
CA ALA A 77 -36.98 30.95 -0.36
C ALA A 77 -36.65 30.33 1.02
N ASP A 78 -37.57 30.37 1.97
CA ASP A 78 -37.38 29.80 3.31
C ASP A 78 -37.21 28.28 3.27
N LEU A 79 -38.04 27.60 2.48
CA LEU A 79 -37.95 26.15 2.30
C LEU A 79 -36.63 25.74 1.64
N ALA A 80 -36.23 26.44 0.57
CA ALA A 80 -34.95 26.19 -0.10
C ALA A 80 -33.75 26.43 0.83
N THR A 81 -33.81 27.47 1.67
CA THR A 81 -32.78 27.76 2.67
C THR A 81 -32.71 26.68 3.75
N LEU A 82 -33.86 26.20 4.25
CA LEU A 82 -33.92 25.08 5.21
C LEU A 82 -33.35 23.78 4.62
N LEU A 83 -33.64 23.49 3.35
CA LEU A 83 -33.05 22.34 2.64
C LEU A 83 -31.52 22.48 2.52
N GLY A 84 -31.03 23.68 2.21
CA GLY A 84 -29.59 23.97 2.18
C GLY A 84 -28.92 23.77 3.55
N LEU A 85 -29.53 24.26 4.63
CA LEU A 85 -29.03 24.07 5.99
C LEU A 85 -29.02 22.59 6.40
N GLY A 86 -30.10 21.86 6.10
CA GLY A 86 -30.19 20.43 6.36
C GLY A 86 -29.12 19.63 5.60
N GLY A 87 -28.88 19.98 4.34
CA GLY A 87 -27.82 19.41 3.52
C GLY A 87 -26.42 19.68 4.08
N ALA A 88 -26.15 20.91 4.53
CA ALA A 88 -24.88 21.27 5.17
C ALA A 88 -24.65 20.47 6.47
N ALA A 89 -25.67 20.33 7.31
CA ALA A 89 -25.60 19.50 8.52
C ALA A 89 -25.30 18.02 8.19
N LEU A 90 -25.93 17.49 7.13
CA LEU A 90 -25.69 16.12 6.67
C LEU A 90 -24.27 15.93 6.12
N MET A 91 -23.71 16.91 5.39
CA MET A 91 -22.31 16.86 4.96
C MET A 91 -21.34 16.79 6.14
N ILE A 92 -21.59 17.58 7.20
CA ILE A 92 -20.80 17.54 8.42
C ILE A 92 -20.88 16.14 9.05
N ALA A 93 -22.07 15.56 9.14
CA ALA A 93 -22.26 14.21 9.67
C ALA A 93 -21.54 13.14 8.83
N ILE A 94 -21.62 13.23 7.50
CA ILE A 94 -20.91 12.32 6.59
C ILE A 94 -19.39 12.46 6.78
N GLY A 95 -18.86 13.69 6.79
CA GLY A 95 -17.44 13.93 7.04
C GLY A 95 -16.98 13.43 8.41
N ALA A 96 -17.78 13.65 9.45
CA ALA A 96 -17.56 13.14 10.80
C ALA A 96 -17.52 11.60 10.83
N SER A 97 -18.39 10.92 10.07
CA SER A 97 -18.42 9.46 10.02
C SER A 97 -17.09 8.86 9.52
N TRP A 98 -16.41 9.54 8.59
CA TRP A 98 -15.10 9.09 8.10
C TRP A 98 -13.99 9.34 9.11
N ARG A 99 -14.01 10.50 9.81
CA ARG A 99 -13.10 10.74 10.93
C ARG A 99 -13.25 9.69 12.03
N VAL A 100 -14.49 9.38 12.41
CA VAL A 100 -14.78 8.36 13.43
C VAL A 100 -14.28 6.98 12.97
N PHE A 101 -14.44 6.65 11.70
CA PHE A 101 -13.87 5.42 11.15
C PHE A 101 -12.33 5.42 11.22
N GLN A 102 -11.67 6.47 10.72
CA GLN A 102 -10.22 6.55 10.61
C GLN A 102 -9.54 6.64 11.97
N TYR A 103 -10.09 7.39 12.92
CA TYR A 103 -9.43 7.72 14.20
C TYR A 103 -10.14 7.18 15.45
N GLY A 104 -11.25 6.46 15.30
CA GLY A 104 -12.06 6.00 16.44
C GLY A 104 -12.87 7.11 17.12
N GLY A 105 -12.83 8.33 16.59
CA GLY A 105 -13.54 9.49 17.11
C GLY A 105 -13.27 10.75 16.29
N MET A 106 -13.81 11.89 16.73
CA MET A 106 -13.62 13.18 16.02
C MET A 106 -12.20 13.74 16.11
N LYS A 107 -11.43 13.29 17.11
CA LYS A 107 -10.04 13.68 17.36
C LYS A 107 -9.17 12.43 17.40
N ALA A 108 -7.98 12.51 16.80
CA ALA A 108 -6.93 11.51 16.92
C ALA A 108 -6.28 11.58 18.32
N ARG A 109 -6.92 10.96 19.33
CA ARG A 109 -6.44 11.01 20.73
C ARG A 109 -5.49 9.88 21.07
N SER A 110 -5.70 8.70 20.48
CA SER A 110 -4.89 7.51 20.74
C SER A 110 -4.72 6.68 19.47
N PRO A 111 -3.61 5.92 19.37
CA PRO A 111 -3.40 4.97 18.28
C PRO A 111 -4.53 3.95 18.17
N GLN A 112 -4.97 3.69 16.94
CA GLN A 112 -6.02 2.73 16.62
C GLN A 112 -5.43 1.47 15.99
N SER A 113 -6.15 0.35 16.07
CA SER A 113 -5.79 -0.86 15.33
C SER A 113 -5.86 -0.63 13.81
N PRO A 114 -4.85 -1.06 13.03
CA PRO A 114 -4.81 -0.85 11.59
C PRO A 114 -5.86 -1.71 10.87
N VAL A 115 -6.36 -1.25 9.72
CA VAL A 115 -7.43 -1.94 8.93
C VAL A 115 -6.87 -2.80 7.79
N TYR A 116 -5.60 -3.19 7.88
CA TYR A 116 -4.91 -3.91 6.80
C TYR A 116 -3.83 -4.88 7.28
N ALA A 117 -3.71 -5.05 8.60
CA ALA A 117 -2.66 -5.89 9.15
C ALA A 117 -3.18 -7.32 9.32
N ASP A 118 -2.62 -8.27 8.58
CA ASP A 118 -2.44 -9.60 9.13
C ASP A 118 -1.30 -9.51 10.14
N PRO A 119 -1.57 -9.62 11.46
CA PRO A 119 -0.53 -9.55 12.47
C PRO A 119 0.44 -10.73 12.38
N SER A 120 0.20 -11.75 11.55
CA SER A 120 1.13 -12.85 11.31
C SER A 120 2.23 -12.49 10.31
N ASP A 121 2.01 -11.49 9.45
CA ASP A 121 2.93 -11.08 8.40
C ASP A 121 4.09 -10.22 8.95
N LEU A 122 5.33 -10.65 8.68
CA LEU A 122 6.55 -9.97 9.13
C LEU A 122 6.71 -8.56 8.52
N ALA A 123 6.37 -8.39 7.25
CA ALA A 123 6.48 -7.09 6.57
C ALA A 123 5.52 -6.09 7.20
N VAL A 124 4.29 -6.53 7.47
CA VAL A 124 3.28 -5.74 8.19
C VAL A 124 3.76 -5.40 9.60
N ARG A 125 4.31 -6.36 10.36
CA ARG A 125 4.85 -6.10 11.70
C ARG A 125 5.93 -5.03 11.70
N ASN A 126 6.89 -5.11 10.78
CA ASN A 126 7.95 -4.11 10.70
C ASN A 126 7.43 -2.74 10.26
N LEU A 127 6.47 -2.71 9.33
CA LEU A 127 5.80 -1.47 8.95
C LEU A 127 5.06 -0.84 10.15
N GLU A 128 4.40 -1.64 10.97
CA GLU A 128 3.74 -1.18 12.19
C GLU A 128 4.73 -0.72 13.27
N ARG A 129 5.92 -1.32 13.34
CA ARG A 129 7.02 -0.83 14.20
C ARG A 129 7.49 0.57 13.77
N LEU A 130 7.61 0.84 12.47
CA LEU A 130 7.87 2.20 11.97
C LEU A 130 6.79 3.16 12.45
N PHE A 131 5.51 2.82 12.27
CA PHE A 131 4.43 3.69 12.70
C PHE A 131 4.42 3.90 14.21
N ALA A 132 4.70 2.87 15.02
CA ALA A 132 4.81 3.01 16.46
C ALA A 132 5.88 4.04 16.87
N ILE A 133 7.01 4.09 16.17
CA ILE A 133 8.03 5.13 16.38
C ILE A 133 7.52 6.50 15.95
N LEU A 134 6.90 6.62 14.78
CA LEU A 134 6.38 7.89 14.26
C LEU A 134 5.22 8.46 15.11
N GLN A 135 4.61 7.64 15.97
CA GLN A 135 3.60 8.05 16.94
C GLN A 135 4.21 8.72 18.18
N LEU A 136 5.51 8.58 18.43
CA LEU A 136 6.19 9.20 19.56
C LEU A 136 6.56 10.65 19.25
N GLU A 137 6.43 11.54 20.26
CA GLU A 137 6.79 12.95 20.11
C GLU A 137 8.29 13.20 19.98
N SER A 138 9.12 12.29 20.50
CA SER A 138 10.58 12.35 20.50
C SER A 138 11.22 11.97 19.17
N THR A 139 10.46 11.40 18.25
CA THR A 139 10.93 10.90 16.96
C THR A 139 11.06 12.04 15.94
N PRO A 140 12.01 11.95 14.97
CA PRO A 140 12.03 12.84 13.81
C PRO A 140 10.66 12.93 13.14
N ARG A 141 10.15 14.14 12.99
CA ARG A 141 8.80 14.36 12.44
C ARG A 141 8.84 14.26 10.92
N PRO A 142 7.98 13.43 10.31
CA PRO A 142 7.81 13.47 8.87
C PRO A 142 7.30 14.84 8.43
N PHE A 143 7.53 15.20 7.18
CA PHE A 143 7.10 16.47 6.61
C PHE A 143 6.66 16.29 5.16
N TYR A 144 5.94 17.28 4.63
CA TYR A 144 5.66 17.39 3.19
C TYR A 144 6.10 18.76 2.68
N TYR A 145 6.29 18.87 1.36
CA TYR A 145 6.55 20.14 0.71
C TYR A 145 5.21 20.82 0.33
N SER A 146 4.99 22.06 0.76
CA SER A 146 3.87 22.86 0.27
C SER A 146 4.11 23.32 -1.18
N ARG A 147 3.08 23.88 -1.83
CA ARG A 147 3.14 24.32 -3.24
C ARG A 147 4.29 25.30 -3.54
N ASN A 148 4.72 26.07 -2.56
CA ASN A 148 5.83 27.02 -2.65
C ASN A 148 7.20 26.39 -2.28
N GLY A 149 7.28 25.07 -2.12
CA GLY A 149 8.50 24.35 -1.75
C GLY A 149 8.87 24.42 -0.26
N ALA A 150 8.07 25.05 0.60
CA ALA A 150 8.36 25.11 2.03
C ALA A 150 8.08 23.76 2.73
N ARG A 151 8.95 23.36 3.68
CA ARG A 151 8.75 22.15 4.49
C ARG A 151 7.66 22.38 5.53
N ARG A 152 6.72 21.43 5.64
CA ARG A 152 5.63 21.43 6.62
C ARG A 152 5.63 20.10 7.38
N TYR A 153 6.03 20.14 8.64
CA TYR A 153 6.05 18.97 9.51
C TYR A 153 4.64 18.50 9.84
N VAL A 154 4.45 17.18 9.80
CA VAL A 154 3.21 16.55 10.25
C VAL A 154 3.29 16.19 11.73
N ASP A 155 2.13 16.22 12.37
CA ASP A 155 1.97 15.83 13.75
C ASP A 155 2.00 14.30 13.89
N HIS A 156 2.54 13.77 14.99
CA HIS A 156 2.62 12.33 15.25
C HIS A 156 1.23 11.65 15.20
N ARG A 157 0.15 12.40 15.49
CA ARG A 157 -1.25 11.94 15.40
C ARG A 157 -1.71 11.56 14.00
N TYR A 158 -1.00 11.96 12.94
CA TYR A 158 -1.28 11.47 11.59
C TYR A 158 -1.20 9.93 11.54
N PHE A 159 -0.28 9.35 12.31
CA PHE A 159 -0.06 7.91 12.39
C PHE A 159 -0.95 7.18 13.41
N PHE A 160 -1.89 7.87 14.07
CA PHE A 160 -2.82 7.23 15.03
C PHE A 160 -3.97 6.50 14.31
N GLY A 161 -4.23 6.85 13.06
CA GLY A 161 -5.37 6.35 12.32
C GLY A 161 -5.25 4.88 11.93
N LYS A 162 -6.41 4.25 11.73
CA LYS A 162 -6.56 2.88 11.20
C LYS A 162 -6.01 2.72 9.78
N LEU A 163 -5.90 3.82 9.05
CA LEU A 163 -5.52 3.87 7.64
C LEU A 163 -4.07 4.34 7.42
N ARG A 164 -3.24 4.34 8.47
CA ARG A 164 -1.90 4.94 8.44
C ARG A 164 -0.95 4.39 7.35
N ALA A 165 -1.08 3.14 6.91
CA ALA A 165 -0.31 2.65 5.75
C ALA A 165 -0.59 3.42 4.45
N ALA A 166 -1.75 4.05 4.32
CA ALA A 166 -1.99 4.90 3.16
C ALA A 166 -1.00 6.06 3.08
N HIS A 167 -0.43 6.56 4.20
CA HIS A 167 0.57 7.65 4.18
C HIS A 167 1.85 7.30 3.40
N VAL A 168 2.13 6.01 3.23
CA VAL A 168 3.33 5.50 2.53
C VAL A 168 2.98 4.82 1.21
N ALA A 169 1.72 4.84 0.79
CA ALA A 169 1.30 4.31 -0.50
C ALA A 169 1.91 5.12 -1.65
N LYS A 170 2.22 4.47 -2.78
CA LYS A 170 2.64 5.12 -4.03
C LYS A 170 1.51 5.94 -4.66
N ASP A 171 0.33 5.36 -4.69
CA ASP A 171 -0.84 5.88 -5.37
C ASP A 171 -1.46 7.05 -4.58
N ASN A 172 -1.65 8.18 -5.26
CA ASN A 172 -2.30 9.35 -4.68
C ASN A 172 -3.77 9.08 -4.35
N THR A 173 -4.43 8.16 -5.06
CA THR A 173 -5.82 7.74 -4.83
C THR A 173 -5.95 7.14 -3.45
N ILE A 174 -5.01 6.27 -3.06
CA ILE A 174 -4.98 5.65 -1.73
C ILE A 174 -4.70 6.71 -0.66
N ARG A 175 -3.74 7.62 -0.90
CA ARG A 175 -3.46 8.73 0.04
C ARG A 175 -4.66 9.66 0.21
N SER A 176 -5.37 9.97 -0.88
CA SER A 176 -6.51 10.92 -0.87
C SER A 176 -7.67 10.49 0.02
N ALA A 177 -7.73 9.22 0.40
CA ALA A 177 -8.72 8.70 1.33
C ALA A 177 -8.46 9.12 2.80
N LEU A 178 -7.32 9.74 3.10
CA LEU A 178 -6.97 10.13 4.47
C LEU A 178 -7.46 11.51 4.80
N PHE A 179 -7.96 11.68 6.02
CA PHE A 179 -8.07 13.00 6.65
C PHE A 179 -6.87 13.25 7.53
N GLY A 180 -6.38 14.49 7.57
CA GLY A 180 -5.44 14.91 8.60
C GLY A 180 -6.12 14.95 9.99
N PRO A 181 -5.36 14.78 11.10
CA PRO A 181 -5.88 14.99 12.45
C PRO A 181 -6.46 16.39 12.62
N VAL A 182 -5.84 17.39 11.96
CA VAL A 182 -6.34 18.76 11.82
C VAL A 182 -6.70 18.99 10.35
N GLY A 183 -7.94 19.43 10.10
CA GLY A 183 -8.43 19.74 8.76
C GLY A 183 -9.07 18.57 8.00
N LEU A 184 -9.14 18.73 6.70
CA LEU A 184 -9.94 17.92 5.79
C LEU A 184 -9.01 17.47 4.63
N TRP A 185 -9.05 16.18 4.27
CA TRP A 185 -8.22 15.50 3.25
C TRP A 185 -6.69 15.68 3.37
N PHE A 186 -5.93 14.62 3.13
CA PHE A 186 -4.48 14.64 3.14
C PHE A 186 -3.91 13.62 2.15
N ASP A 187 -3.42 14.10 1.01
CA ASP A 187 -2.93 13.28 -0.10
C ASP A 187 -1.42 13.37 -0.34
N ARG A 188 -0.71 14.15 0.49
CA ARG A 188 0.68 14.54 0.26
C ARG A 188 1.63 13.37 0.52
N GLU A 189 2.67 13.29 -0.31
CA GLU A 189 3.81 12.44 -0.02
C GLU A 189 4.58 13.00 1.18
N LEU A 190 4.93 12.11 2.11
CA LEU A 190 5.70 12.43 3.29
C LEU A 190 7.17 12.11 3.06
N PHE A 191 8.02 12.88 3.71
CA PHE A 191 9.47 12.73 3.75
C PHE A 191 9.92 12.66 5.21
N LEU A 192 11.03 11.99 5.45
CA LEU A 192 11.64 11.88 6.77
C LEU A 192 13.13 12.19 6.65
N GLU A 193 13.63 13.01 7.56
CA GLU A 193 15.05 13.27 7.73
C GLU A 193 15.55 12.49 8.95
N ALA A 194 16.15 11.33 8.72
CA ALA A 194 16.58 10.42 9.78
C ALA A 194 17.71 9.50 9.32
N ASP A 195 18.50 9.03 10.27
CA ASP A 195 19.33 7.83 10.09
C ASP A 195 18.40 6.61 10.15
N ILE A 196 18.26 5.93 9.00
CA ILE A 196 17.32 4.80 8.87
C ILE A 196 17.82 3.59 9.65
N ASP A 197 19.12 3.31 9.64
CA ASP A 197 19.67 2.13 10.31
C ASP A 197 19.49 2.26 11.82
N LYS A 198 19.71 3.47 12.35
CA LYS A 198 19.38 3.80 13.74
C LYS A 198 17.89 3.67 14.01
N LEU A 199 17.03 4.18 13.13
CA LEU A 199 15.58 4.11 13.31
C LEU A 199 15.07 2.66 13.32
N ILE A 200 15.60 1.80 12.44
CA ILE A 200 15.29 0.35 12.38
C ILE A 200 15.74 -0.35 13.66
N ALA A 201 16.94 -0.02 14.16
CA ALA A 201 17.48 -0.57 15.40
C ALA A 201 16.63 -0.15 16.61
N ASP A 202 16.29 1.13 16.72
CA ASP A 202 15.42 1.67 17.78
C ASP A 202 14.03 1.03 17.74
N ALA A 203 13.53 0.71 16.53
CA ALA A 203 12.26 0.02 16.33
C ALA A 203 12.27 -1.45 16.75
N LYS A 204 13.48 -2.01 16.91
CA LYS A 204 13.72 -3.45 16.93
C LYS A 204 13.07 -4.13 15.73
N ALA A 205 13.07 -3.46 14.58
CA ALA A 205 12.57 -4.02 13.34
C ALA A 205 13.59 -5.03 12.79
N GLU A 206 13.09 -6.08 12.15
CA GLU A 206 13.91 -7.11 11.55
C GLU A 206 13.60 -7.15 10.05
N PRO A 207 14.10 -6.19 9.26
CA PRO A 207 13.88 -6.18 7.82
C PRO A 207 14.30 -7.52 7.24
N ASN A 208 13.44 -8.07 6.38
CA ASN A 208 13.75 -9.33 5.74
C ASN A 208 15.02 -9.16 4.92
N ARG A 209 16.07 -9.91 5.29
CA ARG A 209 17.28 -10.02 4.50
C ARG A 209 16.92 -10.86 3.29
N ALA A 210 16.45 -10.20 2.24
CA ALA A 210 16.27 -10.86 0.97
C ALA A 210 17.64 -11.43 0.58
N GLY A 211 17.75 -12.77 0.52
CA GLY A 211 18.73 -13.38 -0.37
C GLY A 211 18.52 -12.78 -1.76
N ALA A 212 19.61 -12.62 -2.53
CA ALA A 212 19.66 -11.88 -3.79
C ALA A 212 18.33 -11.88 -4.55
N PRO A 213 17.82 -10.69 -4.95
CA PRO A 213 16.47 -10.53 -5.47
C PRO A 213 16.20 -11.59 -6.54
N LYS A 214 15.13 -12.37 -6.34
CA LYS A 214 14.62 -13.26 -7.39
C LYS A 214 14.04 -12.35 -8.47
N LYS A 215 14.93 -11.86 -9.34
CA LYS A 215 14.67 -10.98 -10.49
C LYS A 215 13.60 -11.55 -11.46
N TYR A 216 13.23 -12.82 -11.28
CA TYR A 216 12.30 -13.50 -12.14
C TYR A 216 11.19 -14.14 -11.30
N ASP A 217 9.95 -13.97 -11.76
CA ASP A 217 8.80 -14.63 -11.17
C ASP A 217 8.79 -16.09 -11.62
N TYR A 218 9.43 -16.94 -10.81
CA TYR A 218 9.64 -18.35 -11.11
C TYR A 218 8.39 -19.20 -10.84
N THR A 219 7.49 -18.72 -10.00
CA THR A 219 6.31 -19.50 -9.56
C THR A 219 5.35 -19.70 -10.73
N ASP A 220 5.06 -18.64 -11.48
CA ASP A 220 4.19 -18.71 -12.67
C ASP A 220 4.79 -19.57 -13.79
N ALA A 221 6.10 -19.48 -14.00
CA ALA A 221 6.82 -20.29 -14.99
C ALA A 221 6.75 -21.77 -14.63
N VAL A 222 7.02 -22.11 -13.36
CA VAL A 222 6.96 -23.48 -12.85
C VAL A 222 5.54 -24.04 -12.92
N ILE A 223 4.52 -23.27 -12.51
CA ILE A 223 3.11 -23.70 -12.59
C ILE A 223 2.71 -23.98 -14.04
N SER A 224 3.07 -23.08 -14.97
CA SER A 224 2.79 -23.27 -16.40
C SER A 224 3.50 -24.49 -16.99
N LEU A 225 4.72 -24.78 -16.52
CA LEU A 225 5.54 -25.87 -17.05
C LEU A 225 5.15 -27.24 -16.51
N ILE A 226 4.66 -27.34 -15.27
CA ILE A 226 4.20 -28.63 -14.70
C ILE A 226 3.03 -29.21 -15.52
N GLU A 227 2.23 -28.36 -16.14
CA GLU A 227 1.13 -28.77 -17.02
C GLU A 227 1.55 -28.99 -18.48
N HIS A 228 2.77 -28.61 -18.86
CA HIS A 228 3.24 -28.71 -20.23
C HIS A 228 3.34 -30.18 -20.69
N PRO A 229 2.81 -30.55 -21.87
CA PRO A 229 2.78 -31.93 -22.35
C PRO A 229 4.16 -32.59 -22.37
N GLU A 230 5.19 -31.83 -22.74
CA GLU A 230 6.56 -32.33 -22.78
C GLU A 230 7.12 -32.61 -21.38
N VAL A 231 6.80 -31.77 -20.39
CA VAL A 231 7.24 -31.98 -19.00
C VAL A 231 6.54 -33.19 -18.39
N ARG A 232 5.28 -33.45 -18.76
CA ARG A 232 4.56 -34.68 -18.39
C ARG A 232 5.18 -35.92 -19.04
N ALA A 233 5.69 -35.82 -20.27
CA ALA A 233 6.31 -36.92 -21.00
C ALA A 233 7.79 -37.18 -20.62
N ILE A 234 8.41 -36.37 -19.75
CA ILE A 234 9.81 -36.54 -19.34
C ILE A 234 10.03 -37.92 -18.69
N ASP A 235 10.97 -38.68 -19.23
CA ASP A 235 11.49 -39.92 -18.63
C ASP A 235 12.54 -39.58 -17.56
N ILE A 236 12.16 -39.70 -16.29
CA ILE A 236 12.97 -39.38 -15.10
C ILE A 236 14.31 -40.13 -15.00
N THR A 237 14.55 -41.17 -15.80
CA THR A 237 15.82 -41.91 -15.81
C THR A 237 16.96 -41.16 -16.52
N LYS A 238 16.66 -40.21 -17.43
CA LYS A 238 17.65 -39.49 -18.26
C LYS A 238 17.96 -38.07 -17.78
N LYS A 239 18.69 -37.94 -16.67
CA LYS A 239 18.92 -36.65 -15.97
C LYS A 239 19.47 -35.50 -16.83
N ARG A 240 20.52 -35.71 -17.64
CA ARG A 240 21.20 -34.62 -18.39
C ARG A 240 20.38 -34.08 -19.57
N GLY A 241 19.69 -34.96 -20.32
CA GLY A 241 18.86 -34.55 -21.46
C GLY A 241 17.63 -33.77 -21.02
N ASN A 242 16.97 -34.21 -19.95
CA ASN A 242 15.76 -33.59 -19.44
C ASN A 242 16.00 -32.21 -18.83
N GLN A 243 17.15 -32.01 -18.18
CA GLN A 243 17.51 -30.72 -17.63
C GLN A 243 17.69 -29.68 -18.73
N THR A 244 18.35 -30.06 -19.83
CA THR A 244 18.49 -29.19 -21.01
C THR A 244 17.14 -28.85 -21.61
N ARG A 245 16.24 -29.84 -21.72
CA ARG A 245 14.90 -29.61 -22.26
C ARG A 245 14.04 -28.68 -21.40
N ILE A 246 14.11 -28.79 -20.07
CA ILE A 246 13.39 -27.88 -19.17
C ILE A 246 13.96 -26.47 -19.23
N ILE A 247 15.28 -26.32 -19.42
CA ILE A 247 15.90 -25.00 -19.63
C ILE A 247 15.34 -24.35 -20.90
N GLU A 248 15.29 -25.08 -22.02
CA GLU A 248 14.72 -24.57 -23.29
C GLU A 248 13.26 -24.14 -23.11
N LEU A 249 12.44 -24.96 -22.46
CA LEU A 249 11.03 -24.63 -22.19
C LEU A 249 10.86 -23.41 -21.28
N LEU A 250 11.79 -23.19 -20.33
CA LEU A 250 11.82 -21.98 -19.52
C LEU A 250 12.20 -20.76 -20.36
N GLU A 251 13.21 -20.88 -21.23
CA GLU A 251 13.62 -19.81 -22.16
C GLU A 251 12.45 -19.39 -23.06
N ASP A 252 11.78 -20.36 -23.68
CA ASP A 252 10.60 -20.12 -24.54
C ASP A 252 9.43 -19.49 -23.77
N TRP A 253 9.22 -19.90 -22.51
CA TRP A 253 8.17 -19.33 -21.66
C TRP A 253 8.42 -17.86 -21.33
N TYR A 254 9.67 -17.48 -21.05
CA TYR A 254 10.06 -16.09 -20.81
C TYR A 254 10.02 -15.26 -22.10
N ASP A 255 10.50 -15.81 -23.21
CA ASP A 255 10.53 -15.14 -24.51
C ASP A 255 9.11 -14.86 -25.06
N SER A 256 8.22 -15.86 -25.02
CA SER A 256 6.82 -15.72 -25.45
C SER A 256 6.04 -14.65 -24.69
N ARG A 257 6.48 -14.29 -23.48
CA ARG A 257 5.88 -13.25 -22.62
C ARG A 257 6.66 -11.93 -22.65
N ARG A 258 7.66 -11.80 -23.53
CA ARG A 258 8.54 -10.63 -23.67
C ARG A 258 9.18 -10.21 -22.35
N ARG A 259 9.55 -11.20 -21.51
CA ARG A 259 10.26 -10.98 -20.25
C ARG A 259 11.76 -11.17 -20.46
N GLU A 260 12.57 -10.56 -19.60
CA GLU A 260 14.03 -10.77 -19.63
C GLU A 260 14.35 -12.24 -19.31
N ILE A 261 15.12 -12.88 -20.18
CA ILE A 261 15.45 -14.31 -20.06
C ILE A 261 16.59 -14.47 -19.03
N PRO A 262 16.42 -15.32 -17.99
CA PRO A 262 17.48 -15.58 -17.03
C PRO A 262 18.72 -16.23 -17.66
N SER A 263 19.87 -16.05 -17.02
CA SER A 263 21.09 -16.75 -17.46
C SER A 263 20.91 -18.26 -17.40
N ARG A 264 21.54 -18.99 -18.34
CA ARG A 264 21.45 -20.45 -18.43
C ARG A 264 21.85 -21.17 -17.14
N THR A 265 22.80 -20.61 -16.39
CA THR A 265 23.22 -21.11 -15.07
C THR A 265 22.09 -21.01 -14.04
N GLN A 266 21.33 -19.91 -14.04
CA GLN A 266 20.16 -19.74 -13.18
C GLN A 266 19.05 -20.72 -13.58
N LEU A 267 18.71 -20.79 -14.87
CA LEU A 267 17.72 -21.74 -15.41
C LEU A 267 18.08 -23.20 -15.10
N SER A 268 19.36 -23.55 -15.13
CA SER A 268 19.87 -24.88 -14.81
C SER A 268 19.57 -25.29 -13.36
N SER A 269 19.70 -24.37 -12.41
CA SER A 269 19.33 -24.61 -11.01
C SER A 269 17.83 -24.87 -10.86
N TYR A 270 16.98 -24.17 -11.62
CA TYR A 270 15.53 -24.35 -11.58
C TYR A 270 15.08 -25.64 -12.25
N ALA A 271 15.65 -25.97 -13.40
CA ALA A 271 15.40 -27.22 -14.09
C ALA A 271 15.68 -28.43 -13.19
N LYS A 272 16.74 -28.35 -12.37
CA LYS A 272 17.05 -29.38 -11.36
C LYS A 272 15.95 -29.52 -10.30
N GLN A 273 15.46 -28.41 -9.74
CA GLN A 273 14.39 -28.43 -8.72
C GLN A 273 13.07 -28.98 -9.28
N ILE A 274 12.74 -28.63 -10.53
CA ILE A 274 11.55 -29.16 -11.22
C ILE A 274 11.67 -30.68 -11.38
N LEU A 275 12.83 -31.19 -11.84
CA LEU A 275 13.07 -32.62 -11.99
C LEU A 275 13.00 -33.38 -10.67
N GLU A 276 13.57 -32.82 -9.59
CA GLU A 276 13.52 -33.41 -8.25
C GLU A 276 12.09 -33.47 -7.72
N THR A 277 11.29 -32.42 -7.96
CA THR A 277 9.88 -32.38 -7.56
C THR A 277 9.03 -33.38 -8.35
N ILE A 278 9.25 -33.49 -9.67
CA ILE A 278 8.59 -34.49 -10.52
C ILE A 278 8.94 -35.92 -10.07
N ALA A 279 10.23 -36.18 -9.79
CA ALA A 279 10.69 -37.47 -9.32
C ALA A 279 10.03 -37.84 -7.98
N LYS A 280 9.99 -36.90 -7.02
CA LYS A 280 9.34 -37.09 -5.72
C LYS A 280 7.85 -37.40 -5.88
N ASN A 281 7.12 -36.60 -6.65
CA ASN A 281 5.67 -36.78 -6.89
C ASN A 281 5.32 -38.10 -7.60
N ARG A 282 6.21 -38.61 -8.46
CA ARG A 282 6.03 -39.90 -9.14
C ARG A 282 6.39 -41.09 -8.25
N SER A 283 7.38 -40.94 -7.37
CA SER A 283 7.73 -41.96 -6.36
C SER A 283 6.71 -42.07 -5.22
N SER A 284 5.89 -41.04 -5.01
CA SER A 284 4.86 -40.99 -3.95
C SER A 284 3.46 -41.39 -4.42
N LYS A 285 3.28 -41.74 -5.70
CA LYS A 285 2.06 -42.38 -6.18
C LYS A 285 2.23 -43.91 -6.04
N PRO A 286 1.36 -44.61 -5.29
CA PRO A 286 1.35 -46.07 -5.27
C PRO A 286 1.03 -46.67 -6.64
#